data_AF-A0A455UHN7-F1
#
_entry.id   AF-A0A455UHN7-F1
#
_cell.length_a   1.000
_cell.length_b   1.000
_cell.length_c   1.000
_cell.angle_alpha   90.00
_cell.angle_beta   90.00
_cell.angle_gamma   90.00
#
_symmetry.space_group_name_H-M   'P 1'
#
loop_
_entity.id
_entity.type
_entity.pdbx_description
1 polymer ?
#
loop_
_entity_poly.entity_id
_entity_poly.type
_entity_poly.pdbx_seq_one_letter_code
_entity_poly.pdbx_strand_id
1 'polypeptide(L)' 'MIKGLMAALLGILLSLVGLDDVFGSQRLTFGNYNLMDSISFIPLLIGLLRFQKLWNFIVRKRFPI' A
#
# COMPACT_ATOMS: atom_id res chain seq x y z
N MET A 1 -8.47 -16.47 7.45
CA MET A 1 -7.49 -16.00 8.45
C MET A 1 -6.11 -15.72 7.85
N ILE A 2 -5.39 -16.71 7.28
CA ILE A 2 -4.02 -16.52 6.76
C ILE A 2 -3.87 -15.33 5.79
N LYS A 3 -4.81 -15.13 4.86
CA LYS A 3 -4.78 -14.03 3.87
C LYS A 3 -4.89 -12.64 4.52
N GLY A 4 -5.68 -12.53 5.59
CA GLY A 4 -5.83 -11.28 6.34
C GLY A 4 -4.59 -10.97 7.17
N LEU A 5 -3.98 -12.00 7.77
CA LEU A 5 -2.74 -11.84 8.54
C LEU A 5 -1.58 -11.39 7.64
N MET A 6 -1.47 -11.98 6.44
CA MET A 6 -0.50 -11.57 5.43
C MET A 6 -0.71 -10.12 4.97
N ALA A 7 -1.96 -9.69 4.78
CA ALA A 7 -2.28 -8.31 4.43
C ALA A 7 -1.92 -7.32 5.55
N ALA A 8 -2.17 -7.68 6.81
CA ALA A 8 -1.79 -6.87 7.96
C ALA A 8 -0.26 -6.76 8.10
N LEU A 9 0.46 -7.87 7.94
CA LEU A 9 1.92 -7.89 7.99
C LEU A 9 2.53 -7.00 6.90
N LEU A 10 2.02 -7.08 5.68
CA LEU A 10 2.44 -6.21 4.58
C LEU A 10 2.11 -4.73 4.86
N GLY A 11 0.94 -4.42 5.43
CA GLY A 11 0.57 -3.05 5.79
C GLY A 11 1.51 -2.44 6.83
N ILE A 12 1.89 -3.23 7.86
CA ILE A 12 2.86 -2.80 8.87
C ILE A 12 4.22 -2.55 8.21
N LEU A 13 4.69 -3.47 7.36
CA LEU A 13 6.00 -3.34 6.71
C LEU A 13 6.09 -2.10 5.80
N LEU A 14 5.00 -1.79 5.09
CA LEU A 14 4.89 -0.57 4.27
C LEU A 14 4.82 0.71 5.13
N SER A 15 4.23 0.64 6.32
CA SER A 15 4.16 1.77 7.27
C SER A 15 5.50 2.10 7.92
N LEU A 16 6.47 1.18 7.90
CA LEU A 16 7.82 1.41 8.43
C LEU A 16 8.73 2.18 7.45
N VAL A 17 8.28 2.42 6.21
CA VAL A 17 9.03 3.15 5.18
C VAL A 17 8.78 4.64 5.33
N GLY A 18 9.83 5.43 5.60
CA GLY A 18 9.72 6.89 5.71
C GLY A 18 10.71 7.52 6.68
N LEU A 19 10.43 8.77 7.06
CA LEU A 19 11.15 9.50 8.10
C LEU A 19 10.61 9.13 9.48
N ASP A 20 11.52 8.80 10.41
CA ASP A 20 11.16 8.69 11.83
C ASP A 20 10.91 10.10 12.40
N ASP A 21 9.69 10.37 12.87
CA ASP A 21 9.28 11.67 13.42
C ASP A 21 10.11 12.08 14.66
N VAL A 22 10.65 11.09 15.37
CA VAL A 22 11.41 11.29 16.62
C VAL A 22 12.88 11.60 16.38
N PHE A 23 13.53 10.92 15.43
CA PHE A 23 14.98 11.03 15.21
C PHE A 23 15.37 11.70 13.89
N GLY A 24 14.41 11.98 12.99
CA GLY A 24 14.67 12.51 11.66
C GLY A 24 15.50 11.57 10.76
N SER A 25 15.77 10.35 11.22
CA SER A 25 16.52 9.33 10.49
C SER A 25 15.62 8.67 9.46
N GLN A 26 16.08 8.57 8.22
CA GLN A 26 15.33 7.87 7.19
C GLN A 26 15.41 6.35 7.40
N ARG A 27 14.26 5.68 7.47
CA ARG A 27 14.18 4.21 7.50
C ARG A 27 13.62 3.71 6.18
N LEU A 28 14.34 2.77 5.56
CA LEU A 28 13.95 2.11 4.30
C LEU A 28 13.79 3.04 3.09
N THR A 29 14.42 4.21 3.07
CA THR A 29 14.42 5.13 1.91
C THR A 29 15.46 4.81 0.84
N PHE A 30 16.44 3.94 1.14
CA PHE A 30 17.49 3.48 0.22
C PHE A 30 18.23 4.61 -0.53
N GLY A 31 18.31 5.81 0.06
CA GLY A 31 18.95 6.98 -0.55
C GLY A 31 18.06 7.78 -1.54
N ASN A 32 16.78 7.45 -1.67
CA ASN A 32 15.84 8.18 -2.52
C ASN A 32 15.02 9.18 -1.70
N TYR A 33 15.20 10.48 -1.98
CA TYR A 33 14.49 11.58 -1.33
C TYR A 33 12.96 11.50 -1.48
N ASN A 34 12.46 10.87 -2.55
CA ASN A 34 11.01 10.70 -2.75
C ASN A 34 10.38 9.75 -1.72
N LEU A 35 11.18 8.91 -1.06
CA LEU A 35 10.70 8.00 -0.01
C LEU A 35 10.82 8.65 1.39
N MET A 36 11.43 9.84 1.51
CA MET A 36 11.45 10.58 2.79
C MET A 36 10.05 10.98 3.23
N ASP A 37 9.19 11.35 2.27
CA ASP A 37 7.78 11.67 2.50
C ASP A 37 6.90 10.41 2.62
N SER A 38 7.53 9.26 2.91
CA SER A 38 6.89 7.94 2.95
C SER A 38 6.27 7.54 1.59
N ILE A 39 5.50 6.44 1.56
CA ILE A 39 4.72 6.11 0.37
C ILE A 39 3.66 7.19 0.16
N SER A 40 3.76 7.89 -0.98
CA SER A 40 2.82 8.96 -1.29
C SER A 40 1.37 8.47 -1.22
N PHE A 41 0.53 9.23 -0.53
CA PHE A 41 -0.86 8.86 -0.25
C PHE A 41 -1.71 8.71 -1.53
N ILE A 42 -1.37 9.46 -2.58
CA ILE A 42 -2.04 9.45 -3.88
C ILE A 42 -1.98 8.06 -4.55
N PRO A 43 -0.79 7.47 -4.83
CA PRO A 43 -0.71 6.13 -5.40
C PRO A 43 -1.33 5.05 -4.50
N LEU A 44 -1.26 5.19 -3.18
CA LEU A 44 -1.92 4.27 -2.24
C LEU A 44 -3.45 4.27 -2.44
N LEU A 45 -4.08 5.44 -2.44
CA LEU A 45 -5.51 5.61 -2.69
C LEU A 45 -5.92 5.06 -4.06
N ILE A 46 -5.14 5.38 -5.09
CA ILE A 46 -5.40 4.92 -6.46
C ILE A 46 -5.38 3.39 -6.54
N GLY A 47 -4.41 2.74 -5.90
CA GLY A 47 -4.32 1.28 -5.84
C GLY A 47 -5.54 0.66 -5.15
N LEU A 48 -5.93 1.20 -4.01
CA LEU A 48 -7.04 0.68 -3.21
C LEU A 48 -8.40 0.82 -3.93
N LEU A 49 -8.66 2.00 -4.52
CA LEU A 49 -9.89 2.29 -5.24
C LEU A 49 -9.99 1.50 -6.55
N ARG A 50 -8.88 1.35 -7.29
CA ARG A 50 -8.87 0.52 -8.50
C ARG A 50 -9.04 -0.95 -8.18
N PHE A 51 -8.44 -1.44 -7.09
CA PHE A 51 -8.55 -2.85 -6.72
C PHE A 51 -10.02 -3.27 -6.54
N GLN A 52 -10.82 -2.49 -5.82
CA GLN A 52 -12.25 -2.79 -5.65
C GLN A 52 -13.02 -2.76 -6.97
N LYS A 53 -12.78 -1.76 -7.82
CA LYS A 53 -13.44 -1.65 -9.13
C LYS A 53 -13.05 -2.78 -10.07
N LEU A 54 -11.76 -3.10 -10.14
CA LEU A 54 -11.22 -4.17 -10.97
C LEU A 54 -11.75 -5.54 -10.51
N TRP A 55 -11.82 -5.76 -9.20
CA TRP A 55 -12.40 -6.98 -8.64
C TRP A 55 -13.85 -7.17 -9.08
N ASN A 56 -14.68 -6.14 -8.90
CA ASN A 56 -16.07 -6.17 -9.33
C ASN A 56 -16.20 -6.34 -10.86
N PHE A 57 -15.32 -5.72 -11.62
CA PHE A 57 -15.28 -5.87 -13.08
C PHE A 57 -14.95 -7.31 -13.51
N ILE A 58 -13.95 -7.94 -12.89
CA ILE A 58 -13.57 -9.33 -13.18
C ILE A 58 -14.71 -10.29 -12.81
N VAL A 59 -15.31 -10.12 -11.63
CA VAL A 59 -16.43 -10.96 -11.17
C VAL A 59 -17.61 -10.85 -12.13
N ARG A 60 -17.96 -9.63 -12.54
CA ARG A 60 -19.09 -9.37 -13.44
C ARG A 60 -18.81 -9.84 -14.88
N LYS A 61 -17.56 -9.81 -15.34
CA LYS A 61 -17.17 -10.37 -16.64
C LYS A 61 -17.21 -11.91 -16.66
N ARG A 62 -17.01 -12.57 -15.50
CA ARG A 62 -17.02 -14.03 -15.36
C ARG A 62 -18.44 -14.60 -15.24
N PHE A 63 -19.41 -13.85 -14.72
CA PHE A 63 -20.82 -14.24 -14.65
C PHE A 63 -21.70 -13.21 -15.38
N PRO A 64 -21.83 -13.31 -16.72
CA PRO A 64 -22.87 -12.61 -17.43
C PRO A 64 -24.20 -13.32 -17.12
N ILE A 65 -24.99 -12.75 -16.22
CA ILE A 65 -26.41 -13.08 -16.08
C ILE A 65 -27.17 -12.04 -16.91
#